data_AF-A0A1E7KUE9-F1
#
_entry.id   AF-A0A1E7KUE9-F1
#
_cell.length_a   1.000
_cell.length_b   1.000
_cell.length_c   1.000
_cell.angle_alpha   90.00
_cell.angle_beta   90.00
_cell.angle_gamma   90.00
#
_symmetry.space_group_name_H-M   'P 1'
#
loop_
_entity.id
_entity.type
_entity.pdbx_description
1 polymer ?
#
loop_
_entity_poly.entity_id
_entity_poly.type
_entity_poly.pdbx_seq_one_letter_code
_entity_poly.pdbx_strand_id
1 'polypeptide(L)'
;PVGRDEDVEELSQARTASGITELLLARLGGTAEAAAPAPAPETPAAPTATSASPASPASESAAADAVVVAPQRLEFTETDLAELSAPALAEGTTVTVLGGGALGTLVAEQLREAGALPQTVPDAQQLPEHVGEIVFLLHALESPDTTLPDTFPLYQAVLAAGPRRLIAADRRAEGAASGLRGFFRSVDREYEETDATLVEVGTDDAPETVARLLVAELGATEGEPVVVAEGGRRRALTLTPTDLGALAATGAGPAGDGVA
;
A
#
# COMPACT_ATOMS: atom_id res chain seq x y z
N PRO A 1 -0.44 -27.77 -40.59
CA PRO A 1 -0.39 -26.57 -39.71
C PRO A 1 1.07 -26.25 -39.39
N VAL A 2 1.67 -25.35 -40.17
CA VAL A 2 3.07 -24.92 -40.08
C VAL A 2 3.03 -23.40 -39.91
N GLY A 3 3.73 -22.86 -38.90
CA GLY A 3 3.89 -21.40 -38.71
C GLY A 3 3.47 -20.83 -37.35
N ARG A 4 2.69 -21.54 -36.51
CA ARG A 4 2.22 -20.95 -35.24
C ARG A 4 3.32 -20.62 -34.23
N ASP A 5 4.40 -21.40 -34.18
CA ASP A 5 5.47 -21.18 -33.21
C ASP A 5 6.41 -20.05 -33.66
N GLU A 6 6.71 -19.95 -34.97
CA GLU A 6 7.47 -18.82 -35.55
C GLU A 6 6.71 -17.49 -35.38
N ASP A 7 5.39 -17.51 -35.53
CA ASP A 7 4.54 -16.33 -35.35
C ASP A 7 4.53 -15.81 -33.89
N VAL A 8 4.61 -16.72 -32.91
CA VAL A 8 4.67 -16.36 -31.48
C VAL A 8 6.06 -15.82 -31.11
N GLU A 9 7.11 -16.37 -31.71
CA GLU A 9 8.48 -15.94 -31.48
C GLU A 9 8.75 -14.55 -32.08
N GLU A 10 8.18 -14.24 -33.26
CA GLU A 10 8.26 -12.92 -33.90
C GLU A 10 7.52 -11.83 -33.09
N LEU A 11 6.37 -12.18 -32.49
CA LEU A 11 5.64 -11.30 -31.56
C LEU A 11 6.41 -11.05 -30.26
N SER A 12 7.14 -12.05 -29.74
CA SER A 12 7.94 -11.92 -28.52
C SER A 12 9.14 -10.98 -28.68
N GLN A 13 9.61 -10.79 -29.91
CA GLN A 13 10.70 -9.86 -30.24
C GLN A 13 10.22 -8.41 -30.36
N ALA A 14 8.94 -8.17 -30.67
CA ALA A 14 8.34 -6.85 -30.71
C ALA A 14 8.06 -6.33 -29.28
N ARG A 15 9.07 -5.70 -28.66
CA ARG A 15 8.99 -5.21 -27.27
C ARG A 15 8.26 -3.87 -27.09
N THR A 16 7.63 -3.34 -28.14
CA THR A 16 6.86 -2.08 -28.10
C THR A 16 5.51 -2.24 -28.80
N ALA A 17 4.49 -1.53 -28.31
CA ALA A 17 3.14 -1.57 -28.88
C ALA A 17 3.11 -1.13 -30.36
N SER A 18 3.97 -0.18 -30.74
CA SER A 18 4.14 0.24 -32.15
C SER A 18 4.73 -0.87 -33.02
N GLY A 19 5.74 -1.61 -32.54
CA GLY A 19 6.32 -2.74 -33.29
C GLY A 19 5.34 -3.89 -33.49
N ILE A 20 4.48 -4.15 -32.49
CA ILE A 20 3.39 -5.13 -32.61
C ILE A 20 2.34 -4.65 -33.64
N THR A 21 2.04 -3.36 -33.66
CA THR A 21 1.07 -2.77 -34.59
C THR A 21 1.57 -2.82 -36.05
N GLU A 22 2.85 -2.56 -36.29
CA GLU A 22 3.47 -2.66 -37.62
C GLU A 22 3.52 -4.11 -38.13
N LEU A 23 3.86 -5.08 -37.27
CA LEU A 23 3.82 -6.51 -37.61
C LEU A 23 2.40 -6.98 -37.98
N LEU A 24 1.39 -6.51 -37.24
CA LEU A 24 -0.01 -6.83 -37.52
C LEU A 24 -0.50 -6.19 -38.83
N LEU A 25 -0.11 -4.94 -39.12
CA LEU A 25 -0.44 -4.24 -40.37
C LEU A 25 0.21 -4.91 -41.59
N ALA A 26 1.47 -5.35 -41.47
CA ALA A 26 2.17 -6.08 -42.51
C ALA A 26 1.51 -7.45 -42.82
N ARG A 27 1.02 -8.15 -41.79
CA ARG A 27 0.30 -9.43 -41.94
C ARG A 27 -1.13 -9.27 -42.47
N LEU A 28 -1.79 -8.13 -42.22
CA LEU A 28 -3.14 -7.84 -42.71
C LEU A 28 -3.18 -7.31 -44.16
N GLY A 29 -2.03 -7.20 -44.83
CA GLY A 29 -1.95 -6.81 -46.24
C GLY A 29 -2.15 -5.31 -46.51
N GLY A 30 -1.92 -4.45 -45.51
CA GLY A 30 -2.04 -3.00 -45.68
C GLY A 30 -0.76 -2.39 -46.27
N THR A 31 -0.64 -2.35 -47.60
CA THR A 31 0.29 -1.42 -48.24
C THR A 31 -0.23 0.01 -48.04
N ALA A 32 0.39 0.78 -47.16
CA ALA A 32 0.34 2.23 -47.25
C ALA A 32 1.12 2.63 -48.50
N GLU A 33 0.42 2.70 -49.63
CA GLU A 33 0.98 3.15 -50.89
C GLU A 33 1.27 4.65 -50.80
N ALA A 34 2.57 4.97 -50.76
CA ALA A 34 3.07 6.29 -51.05
C ALA A 34 2.94 6.53 -52.57
N ALA A 35 2.14 7.52 -52.96
CA ALA A 35 2.15 8.06 -54.32
C ALA A 35 2.21 9.60 -54.28
N ALA A 36 3.39 10.12 -54.64
CA ALA A 36 3.59 11.50 -55.08
C ALA A 36 3.64 11.54 -56.64
N PRO A 37 3.77 12.71 -57.28
CA PRO A 37 2.72 13.68 -57.62
C PRO A 37 2.44 13.70 -59.14
N ALA A 38 1.31 14.27 -59.59
CA ALA A 38 1.04 14.52 -61.02
C ALA A 38 0.08 15.70 -61.26
N PRO A 39 0.12 16.36 -62.45
CA PRO A 39 -0.11 17.81 -62.64
C PRO A 39 -1.55 18.21 -63.05
N ALA A 40 -1.83 19.52 -63.04
CA ALA A 40 -2.98 20.19 -63.69
C ALA A 40 -2.64 20.58 -65.16
N PRO A 41 -3.55 21.10 -66.04
CA PRO A 41 -5.00 21.43 -65.96
C PRO A 41 -5.84 20.67 -67.04
N GLU A 42 -7.17 20.75 -67.27
CA GLU A 42 -8.04 21.85 -67.77
C GLU A 42 -9.55 21.43 -67.73
N THR A 43 -10.46 22.40 -67.66
CA THR A 43 -11.97 22.37 -67.60
C THR A 43 -12.57 22.24 -69.04
N PRO A 44 -13.90 22.14 -69.37
CA PRO A 44 -15.14 22.35 -68.59
C PRO A 44 -16.41 21.49 -68.90
N ALA A 45 -17.40 21.46 -67.99
CA ALA A 45 -18.86 21.69 -68.22
C ALA A 45 -19.75 21.27 -67.02
N ALA A 46 -20.61 22.17 -66.57
CA ALA A 46 -21.62 22.04 -65.47
C ALA A 46 -23.04 21.72 -66.04
N PRO A 47 -24.18 21.72 -65.28
CA PRO A 47 -24.48 21.75 -63.83
C PRO A 47 -25.45 20.57 -63.42
N THR A 48 -25.80 20.25 -62.16
CA THR A 48 -26.72 20.96 -61.24
C THR A 48 -26.85 20.21 -59.89
N ALA A 49 -27.20 20.98 -58.85
CA ALA A 49 -28.01 20.63 -57.67
C ALA A 49 -27.33 20.18 -56.34
N THR A 50 -27.37 21.14 -55.41
CA THR A 50 -27.75 21.02 -53.98
C THR A 50 -26.65 20.75 -52.95
N SER A 51 -26.29 21.85 -52.28
CA SER A 51 -25.55 21.99 -51.03
C SER A 51 -26.21 21.25 -49.85
N ALA A 52 -25.40 20.48 -49.11
CA ALA A 52 -25.25 20.55 -47.65
C ALA A 52 -24.43 19.36 -47.14
N SER A 53 -23.18 19.58 -46.73
CA SER A 53 -22.47 18.69 -45.79
C SER A 53 -21.46 19.53 -44.98
N PRO A 54 -21.39 19.35 -43.66
CA PRO A 54 -20.88 20.35 -42.72
C PRO A 54 -19.35 20.44 -42.71
N ALA A 55 -18.87 21.66 -42.44
CA ALA A 55 -17.48 21.95 -42.16
C ALA A 55 -16.98 21.04 -41.02
N SER A 56 -15.91 20.29 -41.29
CA SER A 56 -15.11 19.68 -40.22
C SER A 56 -14.49 20.80 -39.40
N PRO A 57 -14.68 20.85 -38.07
CA PRO A 57 -13.92 21.76 -37.24
C PRO A 57 -12.46 21.31 -37.30
N ALA A 58 -11.61 22.16 -37.87
CA ALA A 58 -10.18 22.09 -37.63
C ALA A 58 -9.98 22.11 -36.12
N SER A 59 -9.68 20.95 -35.54
CA SER A 59 -9.26 20.86 -34.15
C SER A 59 -7.86 21.46 -34.10
N GLU A 60 -7.78 22.76 -33.85
CA GLU A 60 -6.62 23.38 -33.20
C GLU A 60 -6.53 22.77 -31.80
N SER A 61 -6.01 21.55 -31.73
CA SER A 61 -5.50 20.98 -30.49
C SER A 61 -4.26 21.79 -30.16
N ALA A 62 -4.44 22.86 -29.37
CA ALA A 62 -3.35 23.49 -28.65
C ALA A 62 -2.66 22.38 -27.86
N ALA A 63 -1.50 21.95 -28.36
CA ALA A 63 -0.65 20.99 -27.68
C ALA A 63 -0.25 21.61 -26.33
N ALA A 64 -0.97 21.25 -25.28
CA ALA A 64 -0.49 21.48 -23.93
C ALA A 64 0.78 20.65 -23.80
N ASP A 65 1.92 21.32 -23.68
CA ASP A 65 3.21 20.67 -23.44
C ASP A 65 3.07 19.71 -22.26
N ALA A 66 3.29 18.41 -22.51
CA ALA A 66 3.22 17.41 -21.46
C ALA A 66 4.36 17.65 -20.46
N VAL A 67 4.01 17.90 -19.20
CA VAL A 67 4.99 18.03 -18.13
C VAL A 67 5.61 16.66 -17.85
N VAL A 68 6.84 16.45 -18.28
CA VAL A 68 7.61 15.24 -17.98
C VAL A 68 8.14 15.36 -16.55
N VAL A 69 7.54 14.62 -15.62
CA VAL A 69 8.04 14.47 -14.25
C VAL A 69 9.02 13.29 -14.21
N ALA A 70 10.22 13.51 -13.67
CA ALA A 70 11.22 12.46 -13.55
C ALA A 70 10.71 11.32 -12.62
N PRO A 71 11.06 10.05 -12.91
CA PRO A 71 10.67 8.94 -12.06
C PRO A 71 11.29 9.08 -10.66
N GLN A 72 10.48 8.85 -9.63
CA GLN A 72 10.87 8.88 -8.22
C GLN A 72 10.60 7.52 -7.58
N ARG A 73 11.34 7.21 -6.51
CA ARG A 73 11.05 6.08 -5.62
C ARG A 73 10.32 6.59 -4.39
N LEU A 74 9.34 5.85 -3.90
CA LEU A 74 8.73 6.13 -2.60
C LEU A 74 9.47 5.33 -1.53
N GLU A 75 9.92 6.02 -0.48
CA GLU A 75 10.59 5.42 0.66
C GLU A 75 9.80 5.70 1.93
N PHE A 76 9.76 4.75 2.85
CA PHE A 76 9.20 5.00 4.18
C PHE A 76 10.17 5.82 4.99
N THR A 77 9.73 6.99 5.43
CA THR A 77 10.43 7.84 6.38
C THR A 77 9.66 7.89 7.69
N GLU A 78 10.39 8.05 8.79
CA GLU A 78 9.80 8.17 10.11
C GLU A 78 9.50 9.64 10.41
N THR A 79 8.27 9.92 10.81
CA THR A 79 7.84 11.27 11.26
C THR A 79 7.47 11.21 12.73
N ASP A 80 7.98 12.13 13.54
CA ASP A 80 7.69 12.18 14.97
C ASP A 80 6.19 12.41 15.22
N LEU A 81 5.64 11.63 16.15
CA LEU A 81 4.28 11.77 16.67
C LEU A 81 4.32 12.32 18.09
N ALA A 82 3.18 12.83 18.56
CA ALA A 82 3.05 13.30 19.93
C ALA A 82 3.29 12.14 20.93
N GLU A 83 3.98 12.44 22.02
CA GLU A 83 4.10 11.53 23.15
C GLU A 83 2.74 11.35 23.85
N LEU A 84 2.42 10.11 24.21
CA LEU A 84 1.16 9.76 24.84
C LEU A 84 1.38 9.27 26.27
N SER A 85 0.33 9.44 27.08
CA SER A 85 0.21 8.83 28.40
C SER A 85 -1.03 7.95 28.41
N ALA A 86 -1.08 6.97 29.31
CA ALA A 86 -2.26 6.12 29.49
C ALA A 86 -3.51 6.99 29.72
N PRO A 87 -4.58 6.81 28.90
CA PRO A 87 -5.81 7.57 29.09
C PRO A 87 -6.58 7.03 30.31
N ALA A 88 -7.42 7.88 30.90
CA ALA A 88 -8.45 7.41 31.82
C ALA A 88 -9.61 6.83 31.01
N LEU A 89 -9.95 5.56 31.26
CA LEU A 89 -11.03 4.85 30.58
C LEU A 89 -12.32 4.96 31.39
N ALA A 90 -13.44 4.83 30.69
CA ALA A 90 -14.75 4.79 31.35
C ALA A 90 -14.85 3.50 32.19
N GLU A 91 -15.47 3.62 33.36
CA GLU A 91 -15.72 2.46 34.21
C GLU A 91 -16.55 1.43 33.46
N GLY A 92 -16.10 0.17 33.46
CA GLY A 92 -16.77 -0.92 32.78
C GLY A 92 -16.32 -1.16 31.33
N THR A 93 -15.37 -0.37 30.78
CA THR A 93 -14.75 -0.65 29.47
C THR A 93 -14.15 -2.05 29.47
N THR A 94 -14.63 -2.90 28.56
CA THR A 94 -14.20 -4.30 28.47
C THR A 94 -13.00 -4.43 27.53
N VAL A 95 -11.95 -5.10 28.00
CA VAL A 95 -10.71 -5.25 27.24
C VAL A 95 -10.33 -6.72 27.17
N THR A 96 -9.95 -7.21 26.00
CA THR A 96 -9.38 -8.55 25.85
C THR A 96 -7.90 -8.44 25.52
N VAL A 97 -7.05 -9.11 26.31
CA VAL A 97 -5.60 -9.19 26.08
C VAL A 97 -5.28 -10.61 25.64
N LEU A 98 -4.97 -10.78 24.35
CA LEU A 98 -4.68 -12.06 23.71
C LEU A 98 -3.17 -12.25 23.59
N GLY A 99 -2.64 -13.32 24.20
CA GLY A 99 -1.22 -13.61 24.21
C GLY A 99 -0.42 -12.76 25.21
N GLY A 100 0.89 -12.81 25.06
CA GLY A 100 1.85 -11.98 25.78
C GLY A 100 2.21 -12.48 27.18
N GLY A 101 1.63 -13.57 27.69
CA GLY A 101 2.04 -14.21 28.94
C GLY A 101 2.22 -13.23 30.10
N ALA A 102 3.46 -13.08 30.59
CA ALA A 102 3.80 -12.12 31.63
C ALA A 102 3.58 -10.65 31.19
N LEU A 103 3.91 -10.29 29.95
CA LEU A 103 3.63 -8.97 29.39
C LEU A 103 2.12 -8.71 29.31
N GLY A 104 1.33 -9.70 28.90
CA GLY A 104 -0.14 -9.60 28.88
C GLY A 104 -0.72 -9.32 30.28
N THR A 105 -0.10 -9.88 31.32
CA THR A 105 -0.47 -9.61 32.72
C THR A 105 -0.13 -8.16 33.11
N LEU A 106 1.05 -7.65 32.73
CA LEU A 106 1.43 -6.25 32.96
C LEU A 106 0.51 -5.26 32.24
N VAL A 107 0.15 -5.55 30.98
CA VAL A 107 -0.82 -4.76 30.21
C VAL A 107 -2.17 -4.76 30.93
N ALA A 108 -2.65 -5.91 31.39
CA ALA A 108 -3.89 -6.01 32.14
C ALA A 108 -3.84 -5.27 33.49
N GLU A 109 -2.72 -5.23 34.19
CA GLU A 109 -2.56 -4.41 35.40
C GLU A 109 -2.71 -2.93 35.11
N GLN A 110 -2.02 -2.41 34.10
CA GLN A 110 -2.12 -1.01 33.72
C GLN A 110 -3.52 -0.63 33.21
N LEU A 111 -4.20 -1.54 32.50
CA LEU A 111 -5.58 -1.32 32.06
C LEU A 111 -6.56 -1.24 33.24
N ARG A 112 -6.36 -2.03 34.30
CA ARG A 112 -7.17 -1.91 35.53
C ARG A 112 -6.93 -0.59 36.24
N GLU A 113 -5.68 -0.13 36.30
CA GLU A 113 -5.34 1.18 36.84
C GLU A 113 -5.97 2.32 36.03
N ALA A 114 -6.12 2.13 34.71
CA ALA A 114 -6.83 3.05 33.82
C ALA A 114 -8.36 2.99 33.93
N GLY A 115 -8.94 2.08 34.72
CA GLY A 115 -10.39 1.95 34.94
C GLY A 115 -11.11 0.88 34.11
N ALA A 116 -10.37 0.07 33.34
CA ALA A 116 -10.94 -0.97 32.48
C ALA A 116 -11.14 -2.31 33.21
N LEU A 117 -11.86 -3.22 32.55
CA LEU A 117 -12.07 -4.61 32.95
C LEU A 117 -11.37 -5.56 31.97
N PRO A 118 -10.06 -5.82 32.12
CA PRO A 118 -9.31 -6.67 31.21
C PRO A 118 -9.50 -8.16 31.50
N GLN A 119 -9.72 -8.94 30.44
CA GLN A 119 -9.66 -10.38 30.41
C GLN A 119 -8.42 -10.83 29.63
N THR A 120 -7.52 -11.56 30.31
CA THR A 120 -6.30 -12.11 29.70
C THR A 120 -6.54 -13.52 29.16
N VAL A 121 -6.06 -13.79 27.94
CA VAL A 121 -6.09 -15.11 27.29
C VAL A 121 -4.67 -15.46 26.84
N PRO A 122 -3.87 -16.14 27.69
CA PRO A 122 -2.43 -16.29 27.47
C PRO A 122 -2.06 -17.07 26.21
N ASP A 123 -2.82 -18.11 25.85
CA ASP A 123 -2.41 -19.00 24.76
C ASP A 123 -2.80 -18.50 23.35
N ALA A 124 -3.60 -17.43 23.24
CA ALA A 124 -4.09 -16.78 22.00
C ALA A 124 -4.68 -17.69 20.89
N GLN A 125 -4.74 -19.02 21.10
CA GLN A 125 -5.16 -20.01 20.12
C GLN A 125 -6.68 -20.06 19.96
N GLN A 126 -7.42 -19.64 20.98
CA GLN A 126 -8.86 -19.58 20.97
C GLN A 126 -9.35 -18.28 21.60
N LEU A 127 -10.26 -17.60 20.90
CA LEU A 127 -10.92 -16.42 21.42
C LEU A 127 -11.87 -16.79 22.57
N PRO A 128 -12.00 -15.92 23.58
CA PRO A 128 -13.01 -16.08 24.61
C PRO A 128 -14.42 -15.94 24.00
N GLU A 129 -15.45 -16.45 24.69
CA GLU A 129 -16.85 -16.31 24.25
C GLU A 129 -17.27 -14.85 24.05
N HIS A 130 -16.72 -13.95 24.87
CA HIS A 130 -16.98 -12.52 24.82
C HIS A 130 -15.65 -11.79 24.58
N VAL A 131 -15.52 -11.20 23.42
CA VAL A 131 -14.40 -10.31 23.07
C VAL A 131 -14.78 -8.89 23.51
N GLY A 132 -13.86 -8.21 24.19
CA GLY A 132 -14.05 -6.85 24.67
C GLY A 132 -14.13 -5.83 23.53
N GLU A 133 -14.61 -4.63 23.84
CA GLU A 133 -14.63 -3.53 22.87
C GLU A 133 -13.23 -3.06 22.45
N ILE A 134 -12.23 -3.30 23.30
CA ILE A 134 -10.81 -3.07 23.03
C ILE A 134 -10.09 -4.42 23.03
N VAL A 135 -9.25 -4.67 22.03
CA VAL A 135 -8.43 -5.88 21.95
C VAL A 135 -6.95 -5.53 21.84
N PHE A 136 -6.14 -6.16 22.70
CA PHE A 136 -4.69 -6.20 22.59
C PHE A 136 -4.26 -7.56 22.04
N LEU A 137 -3.50 -7.58 20.95
CA LEU A 137 -2.97 -8.81 20.34
C LEU A 137 -1.44 -8.83 20.45
N LEU A 138 -0.93 -9.65 21.37
CA LEU A 138 0.49 -9.68 21.74
C LEU A 138 1.23 -10.92 21.20
N HIS A 139 0.56 -11.74 20.40
CA HIS A 139 1.07 -13.03 19.93
C HIS A 139 2.40 -12.92 19.15
N ALA A 140 2.57 -11.89 18.32
CA ALA A 140 3.79 -11.71 17.53
C ALA A 140 5.03 -11.44 18.40
N LEU A 141 4.85 -10.93 19.64
CA LEU A 141 5.95 -10.75 20.58
C LEU A 141 6.44 -12.07 21.21
N GLU A 142 5.58 -13.09 21.29
CA GLU A 142 5.91 -14.40 21.87
C GLU A 142 6.40 -15.39 20.82
N SER A 143 5.81 -15.32 19.62
CA SER A 143 6.08 -16.22 18.51
C SER A 143 6.58 -15.43 17.28
N PRO A 144 7.74 -14.76 17.36
CA PRO A 144 8.22 -13.87 16.29
C PRO A 144 8.49 -14.59 14.96
N ASP A 145 8.74 -15.91 15.01
CA ASP A 145 8.95 -16.74 13.82
C ASP A 145 7.62 -17.08 13.10
N THR A 146 6.47 -16.84 13.75
CA THR A 146 5.15 -17.09 13.15
C THR A 146 4.64 -15.79 12.55
N THR A 147 4.81 -15.65 11.23
CA THR A 147 4.41 -14.44 10.49
C THR A 147 3.15 -14.68 9.67
N LEU A 148 2.69 -13.67 8.93
CA LEU A 148 1.68 -13.90 7.91
C LEU A 148 2.22 -14.84 6.81
N PRO A 149 1.38 -15.73 6.25
CA PRO A 149 -0.07 -15.87 6.46
C PRO A 149 -0.48 -16.76 7.65
N ASP A 150 0.44 -17.40 8.36
CA ASP A 150 0.11 -18.42 9.37
C ASP A 150 -0.70 -17.86 10.55
N THR A 151 -0.42 -16.62 10.97
CA THR A 151 -1.20 -15.92 12.01
C THR A 151 -2.52 -15.32 11.52
N PHE A 152 -2.77 -15.28 10.20
CA PHE A 152 -3.92 -14.60 9.61
C PHE A 152 -5.28 -15.06 10.18
N PRO A 153 -5.54 -16.36 10.42
CA PRO A 153 -6.82 -16.80 10.98
C PRO A 153 -7.13 -16.19 12.35
N LEU A 154 -6.11 -15.93 13.19
CA LEU A 154 -6.29 -15.26 14.47
C LEU A 154 -6.77 -13.82 14.28
N TYR A 155 -6.11 -13.06 13.40
CA TYR A 155 -6.52 -11.70 13.07
C TYR A 155 -7.93 -11.65 12.47
N GLN A 156 -8.26 -12.59 11.58
CA GLN A 156 -9.59 -12.68 10.98
C GLN A 156 -10.67 -12.90 12.05
N ALA A 157 -10.41 -13.80 13.01
CA ALA A 157 -11.36 -14.10 14.06
C ALA A 157 -11.53 -12.93 15.05
N VAL A 158 -10.46 -12.19 15.35
CA VAL A 158 -10.52 -10.94 16.14
C VAL A 158 -11.33 -9.88 15.42
N LEU A 159 -11.06 -9.64 14.13
CA LEU A 159 -11.78 -8.64 13.34
C LEU A 159 -13.27 -8.99 13.18
N ALA A 160 -13.58 -10.28 13.02
CA ALA A 160 -14.97 -10.76 12.96
C ALA A 160 -15.75 -10.54 14.28
N ALA A 161 -15.05 -10.41 15.41
CA ALA A 161 -15.68 -10.05 16.69
C ALA A 161 -16.04 -8.55 16.79
N GLY A 162 -15.59 -7.71 15.84
CA GLY A 162 -15.93 -6.30 15.75
C GLY A 162 -15.46 -5.43 16.93
N PRO A 163 -14.19 -5.50 17.37
CA PRO A 163 -13.69 -4.58 18.39
C PRO A 163 -13.72 -3.15 17.87
N ARG A 164 -13.95 -2.17 18.75
CA ARG A 164 -13.88 -0.75 18.40
C ARG A 164 -12.43 -0.26 18.28
N ARG A 165 -11.52 -0.88 19.04
CA ARG A 165 -10.08 -0.58 19.03
C ARG A 165 -9.29 -1.90 19.03
N LEU A 166 -8.35 -2.03 18.12
CA LEU A 166 -7.42 -3.15 18.02
C LEU A 166 -5.99 -2.63 18.08
N ILE A 167 -5.25 -3.03 19.12
CA ILE A 167 -3.82 -2.74 19.24
C ILE A 167 -3.06 -4.07 19.13
N ALA A 168 -2.30 -4.25 18.06
CA ALA A 168 -1.33 -5.34 17.99
C ALA A 168 0.07 -4.84 18.30
N ALA A 169 0.92 -5.74 18.76
CA ALA A 169 2.32 -5.44 19.05
C ALA A 169 3.24 -6.36 18.27
N ASP A 170 4.33 -5.81 17.72
CA ASP A 170 5.41 -6.55 17.07
C ASP A 170 6.77 -5.98 17.51
N ARG A 171 7.84 -6.76 17.37
CA ARG A 171 9.20 -6.27 17.60
C ARG A 171 9.69 -5.60 16.33
N ARG A 172 10.42 -4.49 16.47
CA ARG A 172 11.13 -3.88 15.35
C ARG A 172 12.21 -4.86 14.86
N ALA A 173 11.91 -5.58 13.79
CA ALA A 173 12.82 -6.59 13.24
C ALA A 173 13.92 -5.93 12.38
N GLU A 174 15.17 -6.34 12.59
CA GLU A 174 16.28 -6.10 11.63
C GLU A 174 16.29 -7.12 10.47
N GLY A 175 15.25 -7.98 10.38
CA GLY A 175 15.16 -9.12 9.47
C GLY A 175 13.96 -9.08 8.51
N ALA A 176 13.43 -10.27 8.17
CA ALA A 176 12.28 -10.38 7.28
C ALA A 176 11.06 -9.66 7.86
N ALA A 177 10.35 -8.92 7.00
CA ALA A 177 9.15 -8.21 7.43
C ALA A 177 8.06 -9.21 7.85
N SER A 178 7.44 -9.00 9.02
CA SER A 178 6.33 -9.83 9.53
C SER A 178 5.07 -9.79 8.66
N GLY A 179 5.00 -8.83 7.73
CA GLY A 179 3.83 -8.53 6.91
C GLY A 179 2.77 -7.70 7.63
N LEU A 180 2.90 -7.52 8.95
CA LEU A 180 1.88 -6.86 9.78
C LEU A 180 1.71 -5.37 9.42
N ARG A 181 2.79 -4.67 9.04
CA ARG A 181 2.68 -3.27 8.59
C ARG A 181 1.72 -3.11 7.41
N GLY A 182 1.83 -3.98 6.41
CA GLY A 182 0.98 -3.96 5.22
C GLY A 182 -0.44 -4.37 5.58
N PHE A 183 -0.59 -5.40 6.42
CA PHE A 183 -1.88 -5.86 6.89
C PHE A 183 -2.65 -4.79 7.67
N PHE A 184 -2.05 -4.10 8.64
CA PHE A 184 -2.73 -3.06 9.42
C PHE A 184 -3.13 -1.85 8.57
N ARG A 185 -2.34 -1.49 7.55
CA ARG A 185 -2.74 -0.47 6.56
C ARG A 185 -3.94 -0.89 5.71
N SER A 186 -4.10 -2.19 5.46
CA SER A 186 -5.32 -2.72 4.82
C SER A 186 -6.49 -2.73 5.80
N VAL A 187 -6.28 -3.16 7.05
CA VAL A 187 -7.34 -3.17 8.07
C VAL A 187 -7.91 -1.77 8.28
N ASP A 188 -7.06 -0.77 8.45
CA ASP A 188 -7.46 0.64 8.60
C ASP A 188 -8.33 1.16 7.45
N ARG A 189 -8.10 0.66 6.22
CA ARG A 189 -8.89 1.04 5.04
C ARG A 189 -10.15 0.23 4.82
N GLU A 190 -10.19 -1.01 5.31
CA GLU A 190 -11.26 -1.97 5.04
C GLU A 190 -12.26 -2.07 6.21
N TYR A 191 -11.82 -1.73 7.43
CA TYR A 191 -12.59 -1.82 8.66
C TYR A 191 -12.70 -0.45 9.33
N GLU A 192 -13.35 0.51 8.67
CA GLU A 192 -13.47 1.91 9.13
C GLU A 192 -14.13 2.05 10.54
N GLU A 193 -14.88 1.04 10.99
CA GLU A 193 -15.50 1.01 12.33
C GLU A 193 -14.54 0.52 13.44
N THR A 194 -13.39 -0.05 13.05
CA THR A 194 -12.36 -0.59 13.95
C THR A 194 -11.11 0.27 13.86
N ASP A 195 -10.81 1.01 14.91
CA ASP A 195 -9.55 1.75 14.99
C ASP A 195 -8.40 0.77 15.28
N ALA A 196 -7.58 0.48 14.27
CA ALA A 196 -6.57 -0.58 14.31
C ALA A 196 -5.14 -0.03 14.18
N THR A 197 -4.32 -0.27 15.21
CA THR A 197 -2.91 0.16 15.22
C THR A 197 -1.98 -1.01 15.50
N LEU A 198 -0.96 -1.15 14.65
CA LEU A 198 0.22 -1.95 14.95
C LEU A 198 1.25 -1.08 15.66
N VAL A 199 1.67 -1.49 16.86
CA VAL A 199 2.75 -0.86 17.61
C VAL A 199 4.01 -1.71 17.51
N GLU A 200 5.02 -1.19 16.82
CA GLU A 200 6.35 -1.81 16.76
C GLU A 200 7.22 -1.27 17.90
N VAL A 201 7.58 -2.14 18.83
CA VAL A 201 8.39 -1.79 20.00
C VAL A 201 9.85 -2.16 19.80
N GLY A 202 10.75 -1.49 20.53
CA GLY A 202 12.19 -1.78 20.48
C GLY A 202 12.50 -3.23 20.87
N THR A 203 13.52 -3.83 20.27
CA THR A 203 13.95 -5.21 20.58
C THR A 203 14.39 -5.37 22.03
N ASP A 204 15.03 -4.35 22.58
CA ASP A 204 15.62 -4.36 23.93
C ASP A 204 14.75 -3.64 24.98
N ASP A 205 13.54 -3.20 24.60
CA ASP A 205 12.63 -2.56 25.55
C ASP A 205 12.17 -3.55 26.62
N ALA A 206 12.27 -3.12 27.88
CA ALA A 206 11.81 -3.87 29.05
C ALA A 206 10.29 -4.10 28.99
N PRO A 207 9.77 -5.24 29.48
CA PRO A 207 8.34 -5.56 29.44
C PRO A 207 7.43 -4.47 30.01
N GLU A 208 7.84 -3.80 31.09
CA GLU A 208 7.08 -2.72 31.73
C GLU A 208 7.01 -1.47 30.83
N THR A 209 8.08 -1.19 30.09
CA THR A 209 8.10 -0.12 29.10
C THR A 209 7.20 -0.47 27.92
N VAL A 210 7.26 -1.70 27.41
CA VAL A 210 6.38 -2.18 26.34
C VAL A 210 4.91 -2.08 26.77
N ALA A 211 4.55 -2.58 27.95
CA ALA A 211 3.17 -2.52 28.46
C ALA A 211 2.65 -1.07 28.54
N ARG A 212 3.49 -0.15 29.02
CA ARG A 212 3.16 1.28 29.11
C ARG A 212 2.98 1.93 27.74
N LEU A 213 3.85 1.63 26.78
CA LEU A 213 3.72 2.15 25.41
C LEU A 213 2.42 1.65 24.76
N LEU A 214 2.09 0.37 24.93
CA LEU A 214 0.86 -0.22 24.38
C LEU A 214 -0.40 0.40 25.00
N VAL A 215 -0.46 0.58 26.32
CA VAL A 215 -1.62 1.19 26.98
C VAL A 215 -1.73 2.68 26.67
N ALA A 216 -0.61 3.40 26.55
CA ALA A 216 -0.61 4.81 26.15
C ALA A 216 -1.18 5.03 24.74
N GLU A 217 -1.03 4.06 23.83
CA GLU A 217 -1.57 4.15 22.46
C GLU A 217 -3.10 4.18 22.41
N LEU A 218 -3.80 3.81 23.49
CA LEU A 218 -5.26 4.04 23.59
C LEU A 218 -5.63 5.52 23.60
N GLY A 219 -4.69 6.41 23.95
CA GLY A 219 -4.88 7.85 23.95
C GLY A 219 -4.61 8.52 22.59
N ALA A 220 -4.20 7.75 21.57
CA ALA A 220 -3.92 8.29 20.25
C ALA A 220 -5.18 8.81 19.56
N THR A 221 -5.08 9.95 18.88
CA THR A 221 -6.19 10.52 18.10
C THR A 221 -5.86 10.66 16.61
N GLU A 222 -4.63 10.38 16.20
CA GLU A 222 -4.19 10.57 14.81
C GLU A 222 -4.64 9.44 13.88
N GLY A 223 -4.99 8.25 14.43
CA GLY A 223 -5.42 7.10 13.63
C GLY A 223 -4.30 6.48 12.81
N GLU A 224 -3.05 6.52 13.29
CA GLU A 224 -1.93 5.92 12.56
C GLU A 224 -2.02 4.39 12.60
N PRO A 225 -2.05 3.70 11.43
CA PRO A 225 -2.20 2.24 11.39
C PRO A 225 -0.92 1.52 11.82
N VAL A 226 0.23 2.18 11.74
CA VAL A 226 1.54 1.64 12.15
C VAL A 226 2.30 2.71 12.90
N VAL A 227 2.66 2.40 14.14
CA VAL A 227 3.40 3.27 15.05
C VAL A 227 4.68 2.57 15.46
N VAL A 228 5.81 3.24 15.29
CA VAL A 228 7.11 2.82 15.84
C VAL A 228 7.28 3.50 17.20
N ALA A 229 7.27 2.69 18.26
CA ALA A 229 7.38 3.13 19.65
C ALA A 229 8.66 2.56 20.27
N GLU A 230 9.76 3.28 20.13
CA GLU A 230 11.10 2.83 20.54
C GLU A 230 11.81 3.91 21.35
N GLY A 231 12.43 3.53 22.47
CA GLY A 231 13.20 4.45 23.30
C GLY A 231 12.34 5.58 23.88
N GLY A 232 11.04 5.32 24.09
CA GLY A 232 10.06 6.30 24.57
C GLY A 232 9.58 7.31 23.51
N ARG A 233 10.01 7.20 22.25
CA ARG A 233 9.55 8.07 21.16
C ARG A 233 8.53 7.35 20.29
N ARG A 234 7.54 8.10 19.81
CA ARG A 234 6.48 7.62 18.92
C ARG A 234 6.67 8.21 17.53
N ARG A 235 6.64 7.39 16.49
CA ARG A 235 6.89 7.79 15.10
C ARG A 235 5.92 7.07 14.13
N ALA A 236 5.42 7.78 13.12
CA ALA A 236 4.65 7.23 12.01
C ALA A 236 5.56 6.86 10.83
N LEU A 237 5.07 6.03 9.91
CA LEU A 237 5.77 5.66 8.67
C LEU A 237 5.10 6.26 7.44
N THR A 238 5.67 7.33 6.91
CA THR A 238 5.13 8.09 5.76
C THR A 238 5.88 7.75 4.49
N LEU A 239 5.18 7.65 3.35
CA LEU A 239 5.83 7.52 2.05
C LEU A 239 6.32 8.88 1.57
N THR A 240 7.63 9.02 1.38
CA THR A 240 8.25 10.23 0.87
C THR A 240 8.88 9.97 -0.51
N PRO A 241 8.57 10.78 -1.53
CA PRO A 241 9.26 10.72 -2.81
C PRO A 241 10.74 11.03 -2.64
N THR A 242 11.56 10.13 -3.14
CA THR A 242 13.02 10.20 -3.11
C THR A 242 13.53 10.01 -4.53
N ASP A 243 14.44 10.88 -4.94
CA ASP A 243 14.98 10.84 -6.29
C ASP A 243 15.80 9.57 -6.52
N LEU A 244 15.75 9.05 -7.75
CA LEU A 244 16.48 7.83 -8.13
C LEU A 244 18.00 8.06 -8.30
N GLY A 245 18.49 9.26 -7.98
CA GLY A 245 19.87 9.69 -8.20
C GLY A 245 20.15 10.07 -9.67
N ALA A 246 21.31 10.69 -9.90
CA ALA A 246 21.67 11.30 -11.18
C ALA A 246 21.70 10.32 -12.37
N LEU A 247 22.01 9.04 -12.12
CA LEU A 247 22.12 8.01 -13.17
C LEU A 247 20.76 7.51 -13.69
N ALA A 248 19.72 7.55 -12.86
CA ALA A 248 18.38 7.14 -13.25
C ALA A 248 17.57 8.31 -13.85
N ALA A 249 17.94 9.54 -13.51
CA ALA A 249 17.34 10.76 -14.07
C ALA A 249 17.65 10.97 -15.56
N THR A 250 18.72 10.38 -16.08
CA THR A 250 19.13 10.53 -17.49
C THR A 250 18.52 9.51 -18.45
N GLY A 251 17.73 8.55 -17.95
CA GLY A 251 16.91 7.65 -18.78
C GLY A 251 17.67 6.76 -19.76
N ALA A 252 19.01 6.70 -19.70
CA ALA A 252 19.80 5.91 -20.63
C ALA A 252 19.84 4.44 -20.18
N GLY A 253 18.94 3.62 -20.74
CA GLY A 253 19.13 2.17 -20.76
C GLY A 253 20.37 1.77 -21.57
N PRO A 254 20.83 0.49 -21.51
CA PRO A 254 22.07 0.02 -22.13
C PRO A 254 22.15 0.12 -23.67
N ALA A 255 21.14 0.70 -24.32
CA ALA A 255 21.07 0.95 -25.76
C ALA A 255 20.69 2.41 -26.10
N GLY A 256 20.74 3.33 -25.14
CA GLY A 256 20.53 4.75 -25.38
C GLY A 256 21.87 5.47 -25.40
N ASP A 257 22.17 6.16 -26.50
CA ASP A 257 23.32 7.04 -26.65
C ASP A 257 23.24 8.17 -25.61
N GLY A 258 23.76 7.91 -24.41
CA GLY A 258 23.97 8.92 -23.39
C GLY A 258 24.99 9.92 -23.91
N VAL A 259 24.52 11.05 -24.41
CA VAL A 259 25.39 12.16 -24.81
C VAL A 259 26.04 12.69 -23.53
N ALA A 260 27.35 12.48 -23.44
CA ALA A 260 28.24 13.03 -22.41
C ALA A 260 28.50 14.52 -22.60
#